data_AF-F3MGU5-F1
#
_entry.id   AF-F3MGU5-F1
#
_cell.length_a   1.000
_cell.length_b   1.000
_cell.length_c   1.000
_cell.angle_alpha   90.00
_cell.angle_beta   90.00
_cell.angle_gamma   90.00
#
_symmetry.space_group_name_H-M   'P 1'
#
loop_
_entity.id
_entity.type
_entity.pdbx_description
1 polymer ?
#
loop_
_entity_poly.entity_id
_entity_poly.type
_entity_poly.pdbx_seq_one_letter_code
_entity_poly.pdbx_strand_id
1 'polypeptide(L)'
;MSTMQNQRLEGLSEKIFLDRYAWKDADTNNAKVGDVVLVLTKDDPKFPTKEVGEIVKREGRKVTVKTRKGELVESDVEKLTLTIEKTPEEMWDRLAAAMSSVEATPELQEEWRGKFREILDDWKLVPGGRIAAGAGASDELTLFNCYVIPSPKDSRGGIMETLS
;
A
#
# COMPACT_ATOMS: atom_id res chain seq x y z
N MET A 1 -28.15 9.54 -9.52
CA MET A 1 -26.78 9.34 -8.99
C MET A 1 -25.93 8.87 -10.14
N SER A 2 -24.99 9.70 -10.60
CA SER A 2 -24.10 9.33 -11.71
C SER A 2 -23.25 8.15 -11.27
N THR A 3 -23.32 7.04 -12.00
CA THR A 3 -22.41 5.89 -11.88
C THR A 3 -20.97 6.42 -11.87
N MET A 4 -20.29 6.31 -10.73
CA MET A 4 -18.88 6.62 -10.61
C MET A 4 -18.13 5.74 -11.59
N GLN A 5 -17.46 6.36 -12.57
CA GLN A 5 -16.56 5.63 -13.44
C GLN A 5 -15.37 5.18 -12.60
N ASN A 6 -15.24 3.86 -12.38
CA ASN A 6 -14.03 3.22 -11.87
C ASN A 6 -12.85 3.60 -12.78
N GLN A 7 -12.18 4.71 -12.49
CA GLN A 7 -10.97 5.10 -13.19
C GLN A 7 -9.83 4.28 -12.62
N ARG A 8 -9.63 3.11 -13.23
CA ARG A 8 -8.49 2.25 -12.93
C ARG A 8 -7.22 3.05 -13.16
N LEU A 9 -6.34 3.09 -12.16
CA LEU A 9 -5.01 3.68 -12.32
C LEU A 9 -4.25 2.91 -13.41
N GLU A 10 -3.52 3.64 -14.25
CA GLU A 10 -2.71 3.07 -15.33
C GLU A 10 -1.26 3.57 -15.27
N GLY A 11 -0.36 2.78 -15.86
CA GLY A 11 1.04 3.16 -16.03
C GLY A 11 1.75 3.46 -14.71
N LEU A 12 2.35 4.66 -14.62
CA LEU A 12 3.13 5.05 -13.45
C LEU A 12 2.27 5.17 -12.19
N SER A 13 1.03 5.65 -12.31
CA SER A 13 0.13 5.83 -11.16
C SER A 13 -0.27 4.48 -10.54
N GLU A 14 -0.59 3.48 -11.38
CA GLU A 14 -0.86 2.09 -10.92
C GLU A 14 0.35 1.56 -10.16
N LYS A 15 1.54 1.70 -10.74
CA LYS A 15 2.79 1.24 -10.14
C LYS A 15 3.08 1.90 -8.79
N ILE A 16 2.93 3.22 -8.70
CA ILE A 16 3.16 3.94 -7.44
C ILE A 16 2.16 3.49 -6.38
N PHE A 17 0.89 3.35 -6.75
CA PHE A 17 -0.16 2.90 -5.83
C PHE A 17 0.15 1.50 -5.26
N LEU A 18 0.40 0.53 -6.14
CA LEU A 18 0.66 -0.85 -5.75
C LEU A 18 1.96 -0.99 -4.94
N ASP A 19 2.99 -0.22 -5.24
CA ASP A 19 4.27 -0.29 -4.52
C ASP A 19 4.25 0.45 -3.18
N ARG A 20 3.48 1.54 -3.04
CA ARG A 20 3.57 2.43 -1.87
C ARG A 20 2.38 2.37 -0.92
N TYR A 21 1.17 2.10 -1.40
CA TYR A 21 -0.05 2.29 -0.62
C TYR A 21 -0.92 1.05 -0.51
N ALA A 22 -0.94 0.20 -1.54
CA ALA A 22 -1.70 -1.03 -1.51
C ALA A 22 -1.24 -1.95 -0.37
N TRP A 23 -2.21 -2.58 0.30
CA TRP A 23 -1.94 -3.64 1.24
C TRP A 23 -1.34 -4.85 0.52
N LYS A 24 -0.32 -5.44 1.13
CA LYS A 24 0.48 -6.53 0.56
C LYS A 24 0.38 -7.74 1.47
N ASP A 25 0.44 -8.91 0.84
CA ASP A 25 0.63 -10.15 1.57
C ASP A 25 2.11 -10.25 1.97
N ALA A 26 2.35 -10.47 3.26
CA ALA A 26 3.69 -10.67 3.79
C ALA A 26 4.29 -12.00 3.32
N ASP A 27 3.45 -13.02 3.05
CA ASP A 27 3.88 -14.31 2.54
C ASP A 27 3.64 -14.42 1.04
N THR A 28 4.70 -14.16 0.27
CA THR A 28 4.69 -14.28 -1.19
C THR A 28 4.49 -15.71 -1.69
N ASN A 29 4.60 -16.74 -0.83
CA ASN A 29 4.28 -18.11 -1.22
C ASN A 29 2.79 -18.31 -1.51
N ASN A 30 1.93 -17.41 -1.06
CA ASN A 30 0.49 -17.40 -1.37
C ASN A 30 0.19 -16.98 -2.83
N ALA A 31 1.19 -16.47 -3.56
CA ALA A 31 1.02 -15.95 -4.91
C ALA A 31 0.57 -17.03 -5.91
N LYS A 32 -0.59 -16.86 -6.54
CA LYS A 32 -1.17 -17.80 -7.51
C LYS A 32 -1.23 -17.18 -8.90
N VAL A 33 -1.45 -18.04 -9.90
CA VAL A 33 -1.75 -17.60 -11.27
C VAL A 33 -2.97 -16.68 -11.25
N GLY A 34 -2.88 -15.54 -11.91
CA GLY A 34 -3.89 -14.47 -11.92
C GLY A 34 -3.68 -13.37 -10.89
N ASP A 35 -2.77 -13.53 -9.92
CA ASP A 35 -2.48 -12.46 -8.96
C ASP A 35 -1.71 -11.32 -9.63
N VAL A 36 -2.07 -10.09 -9.25
CA VAL A 36 -1.31 -8.88 -9.59
C VAL A 36 -0.14 -8.76 -8.64
N VAL A 37 1.05 -8.55 -9.20
CA VAL A 37 2.30 -8.43 -8.44
C VAL A 37 3.17 -7.32 -9.00
N LEU A 38 4.07 -6.80 -8.15
CA LEU A 38 5.26 -6.12 -8.67
C LEU A 38 6.42 -7.10 -8.76
N VAL A 39 6.96 -7.27 -9.96
CA VAL A 39 8.13 -8.13 -10.23
C VAL A 39 9.38 -7.26 -10.42
N LEU A 40 10.50 -7.68 -9.83
CA LEU A 40 11.79 -7.03 -10.03
C LEU A 40 12.33 -7.34 -11.45
N THR A 41 12.43 -6.33 -12.31
CA THR A 41 12.94 -6.46 -13.69
C THR A 41 14.41 -6.07 -13.82
N LYS A 42 14.88 -5.17 -12.94
CA LYS A 42 16.30 -4.81 -12.82
C LYS A 42 16.71 -4.89 -11.36
N ASP A 43 17.56 -5.87 -11.06
CA ASP A 43 18.14 -6.12 -9.73
C ASP A 43 19.40 -5.24 -9.56
N ASP A 44 19.19 -3.93 -9.40
CA ASP A 44 20.25 -2.95 -9.16
C ASP A 44 20.31 -2.60 -7.66
N PRO A 45 21.48 -2.71 -6.99
CA PRO A 45 21.59 -2.46 -5.55
C PRO A 45 21.20 -1.04 -5.12
N LYS A 46 21.31 -0.05 -6.01
CA LYS A 46 20.96 1.35 -5.72
C LYS A 46 19.57 1.72 -6.21
N PHE A 47 19.16 1.20 -7.37
CA PHE A 47 17.91 1.57 -8.02
C PHE A 47 17.15 0.35 -8.55
N PRO A 48 16.62 -0.51 -7.67
CA PRO A 48 15.85 -1.67 -8.09
C PRO A 48 14.63 -1.22 -8.89
N THR A 49 14.45 -1.80 -10.08
CA THR A 49 13.30 -1.48 -10.93
C THR A 49 12.29 -2.60 -10.84
N LYS A 50 11.09 -2.27 -10.35
CA LYS A 50 9.95 -3.17 -10.35
C LYS A 50 8.99 -2.83 -11.49
N GLU A 51 8.26 -3.79 -12.03
CA GLU A 51 7.16 -3.55 -12.96
C GLU A 51 5.90 -4.26 -12.48
N VAL A 52 4.74 -3.67 -12.77
CA VAL A 52 3.45 -4.29 -12.48
C VAL A 52 3.16 -5.35 -13.53
N GLY A 53 2.67 -6.50 -13.08
CA GLY A 53 2.26 -7.58 -13.94
C GLY A 53 1.34 -8.57 -13.27
N GLU A 54 0.98 -9.60 -14.03
CA GLU A 54 0.13 -10.70 -13.58
C GLU A 54 0.89 -12.02 -13.69
N ILE A 55 0.78 -12.89 -12.69
CA ILE A 55 1.37 -14.22 -12.75
C ILE A 55 0.60 -15.05 -13.76
N VAL A 56 1.25 -15.44 -14.86
CA VAL A 56 0.65 -16.29 -15.90
C VAL A 56 1.01 -17.76 -15.74
N LYS A 57 2.07 -18.07 -14.99
CA LYS A 57 2.53 -19.43 -14.74
C LYS A 57 3.24 -19.51 -13.39
N ARG A 58 3.07 -20.61 -12.66
CA ARG A 58 3.81 -20.93 -11.43
C ARG A 58 4.23 -22.39 -11.42
N GLU A 59 5.51 -22.64 -11.16
CA GLU A 59 6.11 -23.97 -10.98
C GLU A 59 6.88 -23.98 -9.65
N GLY A 60 6.20 -24.39 -8.58
CA GLY A 60 6.74 -24.32 -7.23
C GLY A 60 7.04 -22.88 -6.82
N ARG A 61 8.33 -22.55 -6.67
CA ARG A 61 8.82 -21.22 -6.29
C ARG A 61 9.13 -20.31 -7.48
N LYS A 62 9.16 -20.84 -8.70
CA LYS A 62 9.36 -20.04 -9.90
C LYS A 62 8.02 -19.57 -10.45
N VAL A 63 7.95 -18.29 -10.81
CA VAL A 63 6.79 -17.70 -11.48
C VAL A 63 7.21 -17.05 -12.79
N THR A 64 6.28 -17.03 -13.73
CA THR A 64 6.36 -16.18 -14.93
C THR A 64 5.33 -15.09 -14.79
N VAL A 65 5.77 -13.84 -14.80
CA VAL A 65 4.94 -12.65 -14.70
C VAL A 65 4.87 -12.00 -16.08
N LYS A 66 3.65 -11.74 -16.56
CA LYS A 66 3.42 -10.91 -17.74
C LYS A 66 3.25 -9.46 -17.30
N THR A 67 4.22 -8.61 -17.63
CA THR A 67 4.18 -7.19 -17.28
C THR A 67 3.07 -6.48 -18.05
N ARG A 68 2.65 -5.29 -17.57
CA ARG A 68 1.70 -4.43 -18.31
C ARG A 68 2.19 -4.04 -19.71
N LYS A 69 3.51 -4.08 -19.94
CA LYS A 69 4.14 -3.84 -21.26
C LYS A 69 4.11 -5.07 -22.18
N GLY A 70 3.63 -6.21 -21.69
CA GLY A 70 3.54 -7.46 -22.44
C GLY A 70 4.79 -8.35 -22.37
N GLU A 71 5.82 -7.96 -21.61
CA GLU A 71 7.04 -8.74 -21.42
C GLU A 71 6.80 -9.89 -20.45
N LEU A 72 7.43 -11.04 -20.69
CA LEU A 72 7.44 -12.17 -19.77
C LEU A 72 8.72 -12.14 -18.94
N VAL A 73 8.57 -12.09 -17.63
CA VAL A 73 9.68 -12.06 -16.67
C VAL A 73 9.57 -13.27 -15.76
N GLU A 74 10.61 -14.11 -15.77
CA GLU A 74 10.74 -15.19 -14.80
C GLU A 74 11.38 -14.68 -13.51
N SER A 75 10.80 -15.03 -12.37
CA SER A 75 11.32 -14.66 -11.06
C SER A 75 11.00 -15.72 -10.01
N ASP A 76 11.65 -15.62 -8.85
CA ASP A 76 11.26 -16.39 -7.67
C ASP A 76 10.11 -15.66 -6.96
N VAL A 77 9.18 -16.40 -6.36
CA VAL A 77 8.06 -15.85 -5.57
C VAL A 77 8.55 -14.86 -4.51
N GLU A 78 9.71 -15.12 -3.89
CA GLU A 78 10.29 -14.24 -2.85
C GLU A 78 10.75 -12.89 -3.37
N LYS A 79 10.96 -12.74 -4.68
CA LYS A 79 11.33 -11.47 -5.31
C LYS A 79 10.12 -10.65 -5.77
N LEU A 80 8.90 -11.14 -5.51
CA LEU A 80 7.67 -10.44 -5.84
C LEU A 80 7.23 -9.53 -4.70
N THR A 81 6.40 -8.55 -5.03
CA THR A 81 5.50 -7.91 -4.08
C THR A 81 4.09 -8.36 -4.40
N LEU A 82 3.49 -9.20 -3.54
CA LEU A 82 2.13 -9.71 -3.71
C LEU A 82 1.13 -8.70 -3.15
N THR A 83 0.27 -8.16 -4.01
CA THR A 83 -0.69 -7.13 -3.61
C THR A 83 -2.05 -7.74 -3.28
N ILE A 84 -2.55 -7.48 -2.08
CA ILE A 84 -3.91 -7.82 -1.66
C ILE A 84 -4.88 -6.81 -2.27
N GLU A 85 -4.52 -5.53 -2.26
CA GLU A 85 -5.28 -4.44 -2.87
C GLU A 85 -4.73 -4.11 -4.26
N LYS A 86 -5.63 -3.94 -5.23
CA LYS A 86 -5.35 -3.68 -6.64
C LYS A 86 -5.84 -2.30 -7.08
N THR A 87 -6.73 -1.69 -6.31
CA THR A 87 -7.37 -0.42 -6.66
C THR A 87 -7.43 0.54 -5.46
N PRO A 88 -7.43 1.87 -5.70
CA PRO A 88 -7.66 2.86 -4.65
C PRO A 88 -8.95 2.63 -3.86
N GLU A 89 -10.01 2.14 -4.51
CA GLU A 89 -11.30 1.88 -3.90
C GLU A 89 -11.22 0.78 -2.82
N GLU A 90 -10.47 -0.30 -3.08
CA GLU A 90 -10.21 -1.34 -2.08
C GLU A 90 -9.42 -0.77 -0.88
N MET A 91 -8.43 0.09 -1.14
CA MET A 91 -7.74 0.82 -0.07
C MET A 91 -8.70 1.73 0.70
N TRP A 92 -9.60 2.45 0.04
CA TRP A 92 -10.56 3.31 0.70
C TRP A 92 -11.51 2.53 1.61
N ASP A 93 -11.92 1.33 1.21
CA ASP A 93 -12.71 0.43 2.06
C ASP A 93 -11.93 0.02 3.32
N ARG A 94 -10.64 -0.32 3.19
CA ARG A 94 -9.76 -0.59 4.34
C ARG A 94 -9.62 0.62 5.25
N LEU A 95 -9.34 1.80 4.68
CA LEU A 95 -9.15 3.03 5.46
C LEU A 95 -10.42 3.44 6.20
N ALA A 96 -11.57 3.39 5.53
CA ALA A 96 -12.85 3.69 6.15
C ALA A 96 -13.16 2.75 7.33
N ALA A 97 -12.90 1.45 7.16
CA ALA A 97 -13.07 0.46 8.24
C ALA A 97 -12.09 0.69 9.39
N ALA A 98 -10.82 1.00 9.09
CA ALA A 98 -9.81 1.25 10.11
C ALA A 98 -10.15 2.52 10.92
N MET A 99 -10.55 3.61 10.24
CA MET A 99 -10.92 4.86 10.88
C MET A 99 -12.19 4.74 11.72
N SER A 100 -13.17 3.96 11.28
CA SER A 100 -14.41 3.79 12.05
C SER A 100 -14.26 2.83 13.22
N SER A 101 -13.26 1.93 13.22
CA SER A 101 -13.08 0.91 14.25
C SER A 101 -12.91 1.43 15.69
N VAL A 102 -12.53 2.71 15.84
CA VAL A 102 -12.35 3.35 17.14
C VAL A 102 -13.68 3.83 17.76
N GLU A 103 -14.77 3.80 16.99
CA GLU A 103 -16.10 4.20 17.46
C GLU A 103 -16.65 3.21 18.49
N ALA A 104 -17.42 3.73 19.45
CA ALA A 104 -17.77 3.02 20.68
C ALA A 104 -18.74 1.83 20.49
N THR A 105 -19.54 1.83 19.42
CA THR A 105 -20.57 0.82 19.18
C THR A 105 -20.54 0.34 17.73
N PRO A 106 -20.94 -0.91 17.44
CA PRO A 106 -21.02 -1.41 16.07
C PRO A 106 -21.89 -0.54 15.15
N GLU A 107 -22.96 0.04 15.68
CA GLU A 107 -23.85 0.92 14.93
C GLU A 107 -23.13 2.22 14.51
N LEU A 108 -22.35 2.82 15.42
CA LEU A 108 -21.53 3.98 15.11
C LEU A 108 -20.37 3.63 14.16
N GLN A 109 -19.77 2.46 14.32
CA GLN A 109 -18.70 1.99 13.43
C GLN A 109 -19.20 1.88 11.98
N GLU A 110 -20.41 1.35 11.77
CA GLU A 110 -20.99 1.26 10.43
C GLU A 110 -21.41 2.64 9.88
N GLU A 111 -22.03 3.48 10.72
CA GLU A 111 -22.40 4.85 10.34
C GLU A 111 -21.17 5.66 9.88
N TRP A 112 -20.10 5.65 10.68
CA TRP A 112 -18.88 6.38 10.37
C TRP A 112 -18.10 5.76 9.24
N ARG A 113 -18.11 4.43 9.08
CA ARG A 113 -17.49 3.77 7.93
C ARG A 113 -18.08 4.29 6.63
N GLY A 114 -19.42 4.41 6.54
CA GLY A 114 -20.09 4.97 5.36
C GLY A 114 -19.66 6.41 5.09
N LYS A 115 -19.63 7.26 6.12
CA LYS A 115 -19.23 8.68 6.02
C LYS A 115 -17.75 8.84 5.60
N PHE A 116 -16.85 8.05 6.17
CA PHE A 116 -15.44 8.07 5.78
C PHE A 116 -15.23 7.54 4.37
N ARG A 117 -15.98 6.51 3.97
CA ARG A 117 -15.90 6.01 2.60
C ARG A 117 -16.34 7.06 1.59
N GLU A 118 -17.41 7.79 1.88
CA GLU A 118 -17.95 8.85 1.01
C GLU A 118 -16.97 10.02 0.79
N ILE A 119 -16.20 10.40 1.81
CA ILE A 119 -15.21 11.49 1.68
C ILE A 119 -13.90 11.01 1.03
N LEU A 120 -13.60 9.71 1.07
CA LEU A 120 -12.47 9.14 0.33
C LEU A 120 -12.80 8.96 -1.16
N ASP A 121 -14.07 8.68 -1.49
CA ASP A 121 -14.55 8.59 -2.87
C ASP A 121 -14.20 9.82 -3.68
N ASP A 122 -13.87 9.58 -4.95
CA ASP A 122 -13.58 10.63 -5.95
C ASP A 122 -12.49 11.61 -5.47
N TRP A 123 -11.56 11.12 -4.64
CA TRP A 123 -10.43 11.89 -4.14
C TRP A 123 -10.80 13.18 -3.39
N LYS A 124 -12.03 13.31 -2.85
CA LYS A 124 -12.45 14.50 -2.10
C LYS A 124 -11.55 14.76 -0.88
N LEU A 125 -11.01 13.69 -0.31
CA LEU A 125 -9.96 13.74 0.70
C LEU A 125 -8.88 12.71 0.39
N VAL A 126 -7.61 13.13 0.47
CA VAL A 126 -6.45 12.26 0.31
C VAL A 126 -5.67 12.22 1.63
N PRO A 127 -5.61 11.07 2.33
CA PRO A 127 -4.89 10.97 3.58
C PRO A 127 -3.37 11.01 3.36
N GLY A 128 -2.62 11.37 4.40
CA GLY A 128 -1.16 11.36 4.37
C GLY A 128 -0.61 9.96 4.08
N GLY A 129 0.54 9.86 3.43
CA GLY A 129 1.05 8.60 2.90
C GLY A 129 1.20 7.47 3.92
N ARG A 130 1.65 7.76 5.15
CA ARG A 130 1.73 6.73 6.23
C ARG A 130 0.35 6.22 6.67
N ILE A 131 -0.67 7.09 6.64
CA ILE A 131 -2.03 6.70 6.98
C ILE A 131 -2.58 5.78 5.89
N ALA A 132 -2.44 6.18 4.61
CA ALA A 132 -2.88 5.41 3.46
C ALA A 132 -2.24 3.99 3.42
N ALA A 133 -0.93 3.91 3.64
CA ALA A 133 -0.19 2.66 3.60
C ALA A 133 -0.39 1.78 4.86
N GLY A 134 -0.63 2.38 6.02
CA GLY A 134 -0.58 1.67 7.31
C GLY A 134 -1.93 1.30 7.91
N ALA A 135 -2.93 2.19 7.85
CA ALA A 135 -4.16 2.00 8.62
C ALA A 135 -4.92 0.75 8.18
N GLY A 136 -5.14 -0.20 9.09
CA GLY A 136 -5.80 -1.48 8.81
C GLY A 136 -4.95 -2.50 8.03
N ALA A 137 -3.70 -2.18 7.69
CA ALA A 137 -2.79 -3.06 6.94
C ALA A 137 -1.65 -3.62 7.80
N SER A 138 -1.18 -2.84 8.79
CA SER A 138 -0.11 -3.25 9.70
C SER A 138 -0.17 -2.45 11.00
N ASP A 139 -0.12 -3.15 12.14
CA ASP A 139 -0.07 -2.53 13.47
C ASP A 139 1.32 -2.01 13.85
N GLU A 140 2.37 -2.39 13.10
CA GLU A 140 3.76 -1.97 13.37
C GLU A 140 4.07 -0.56 12.82
N LEU A 141 3.22 -0.04 11.93
CA LEU A 141 3.43 1.25 11.29
C LEU A 141 2.78 2.38 12.09
N THR A 142 3.58 3.36 12.48
CA THR A 142 3.04 4.62 13.01
C THR A 142 2.37 5.44 11.91
N LEU A 143 1.13 5.84 12.17
CA LEU A 143 0.28 6.63 11.27
C LEU A 143 0.57 8.14 11.34
N PHE A 144 1.46 8.59 12.24
CA PHE A 144 1.87 9.99 12.33
C PHE A 144 2.92 10.32 11.26
N ASN A 145 2.76 11.47 10.61
CA ASN A 145 3.72 11.95 9.61
C ASN A 145 4.65 13.04 10.15
N CYS A 146 4.19 13.82 11.13
CA CYS A 146 4.88 15.01 11.60
C CYS A 146 5.25 14.83 13.08
N TYR A 147 6.54 15.00 13.36
CA TYR A 147 7.09 14.96 14.71
C TYR A 147 7.73 16.30 15.01
N VAL A 148 7.55 16.77 16.24
CA VAL A 148 8.28 17.91 16.78
C VAL A 148 8.98 17.42 18.03
N ILE A 149 10.29 17.55 18.08
CA ILE A 149 11.10 17.25 19.25
C ILE A 149 11.43 18.55 19.99
N PRO A 150 11.56 18.53 21.33
CA PRO A 150 12.00 19.69 22.08
C PRO A 150 13.32 20.23 21.54
N SER A 151 13.52 21.55 21.61
CA SER A 151 14.83 22.12 21.26
C SER A 151 15.90 21.54 22.19
N PRO A 152 17.01 21.01 21.64
CA PRO A 152 18.08 20.49 22.49
C PRO A 152 18.61 21.61 23.38
N LYS A 153 19.04 21.27 24.61
CA LYS A 153 19.80 22.22 25.44
C LYS A 153 21.05 22.64 24.66
N ASP A 154 21.42 23.91 24.75
CA ASP A 154 22.57 24.48 24.04
C ASP A 154 23.92 23.97 24.59
N SER A 155 24.19 22.70 24.32
CA SER A 155 25.39 21.97 24.75
C SER A 155 25.51 20.70 23.91
N ARG A 156 26.74 20.19 23.77
CA ARG A 156 26.99 18.89 23.11
C ARG A 156 26.22 17.75 23.79
N GLY A 157 26.11 17.78 25.12
CA GLY A 157 25.36 16.79 25.89
C GLY A 157 23.86 16.87 25.62
N GLY A 158 23.30 18.08 25.55
CA GLY A 158 21.89 18.32 25.23
C GLY A 158 21.49 17.86 23.83
N ILE A 159 22.38 18.03 22.84
CA ILE A 159 22.18 17.48 21.48
C ILE A 159 22.11 15.95 21.54
N MET A 160 23.06 15.29 22.23
CA MET A 160 23.09 13.83 22.31
C MET A 160 21.87 13.26 23.05
N GLU A 161 21.49 13.84 24.20
CA GLU A 161 20.31 13.43 24.97
C GLU A 161 19.02 13.50 24.15
N THR A 162 18.91 14.50 23.25
CA THR A 162 17.73 14.69 22.39
C THR A 162 17.69 13.70 21.21
N LEU A 163 18.84 13.18 20.77
CA LEU A 163 18.96 12.22 19.66
C LEU A 163 19.02 10.76 20.12
N SER A 164 19.14 10.52 21.43
CA SER A 164 19.20 9.17 22.04
C SER A 164 17.83 8.54 22.12
#